data_AF-A0A507DJ11-F1
#
_entry.id   AF-A0A507DJ11-F1
#
_cell.length_a   1.000
_cell.length_b   1.000
_cell.length_c   1.000
_cell.angle_alpha   90.00
_cell.angle_beta   90.00
_cell.angle_gamma   90.00
#
_symmetry.space_group_name_H-M   'P 1'
#
loop_
_entity.id
_entity.type
_entity.pdbx_description
1 polymer ?
#
loop_
_entity_poly.entity_id
_entity_poly.type
_entity_poly.pdbx_seq_one_letter_code
_entity_poly.pdbx_strand_id
1 'polypeptide(L)'
;MGPPLPLLLLAPAAPVVPEAVVGACIALGIGVGMVVLEKEKAFFASPPKGPLPIYRPTNMSVDTEKCAHTLREEARKEIGIDSINHFNFGIVGNSGTGKSALINALTQVRPGDPNYATEGEAETTLEITSYKLTNHAVVWDVPGVGTAKTPPDTYVTKNKLYAFDVIVVCTADRFTEGELRVAAELKKWKTPIVFVRTKTDIALDSKLGRLGTAKRSDKIGNAKRELRSETEAAIRPQLIPYDYGTSQIFFVSSWVLRAIQDPRDPSHTWDEYDEETLDELRKIKRLRQFEMDEISLFMYIAKTASIRRGGGAEN
;
A
#
# COMPACT_ATOMS: atom_id res chain seq x y z
N MET A 1 -22.72 -3.53 -59.00
CA MET A 1 -22.23 -4.26 -57.81
C MET A 1 -20.95 -3.57 -57.36
N GLY A 2 -21.04 -2.63 -56.43
CA GLY A 2 -19.87 -1.99 -55.80
C GLY A 2 -19.55 -2.69 -54.46
N PRO A 3 -18.29 -2.69 -54.00
CA PRO A 3 -17.91 -3.36 -52.77
C PRO A 3 -18.52 -2.64 -51.54
N PRO A 4 -18.78 -3.35 -50.43
CA PRO A 4 -19.32 -2.71 -49.23
C PRO A 4 -18.22 -1.91 -48.51
N LEU A 5 -18.61 -0.74 -48.00
CA LEU A 5 -17.81 0.10 -47.10
C LEU A 5 -17.57 -0.64 -45.75
N PRO A 6 -16.41 -0.45 -45.10
CA PRO A 6 -16.15 -1.08 -43.81
C PRO A 6 -16.96 -0.43 -42.69
N LEU A 7 -17.55 -1.28 -41.84
CA LEU A 7 -18.18 -0.89 -40.58
C LEU A 7 -17.15 -0.20 -39.69
N LEU A 8 -17.33 1.10 -39.42
CA LEU A 8 -16.59 1.83 -38.40
C LEU A 8 -17.05 1.33 -37.02
N LEU A 9 -16.25 0.48 -36.38
CA LEU A 9 -16.44 0.10 -34.98
C LEU A 9 -16.21 1.37 -34.12
N LEU A 10 -17.27 1.97 -33.62
CA LEU A 10 -17.20 3.03 -32.60
C LEU A 10 -16.49 2.44 -31.37
N ALA A 11 -15.28 2.93 -31.09
CA ALA A 11 -14.57 2.63 -29.85
C ALA A 11 -15.45 3.09 -28.66
N PRO A 12 -15.56 2.29 -27.57
CA PRO A 12 -16.27 2.72 -26.39
C PRO A 12 -15.62 3.98 -25.83
N ALA A 13 -16.44 4.99 -25.52
CA ALA A 13 -16.01 6.25 -24.92
C ALA A 13 -15.15 5.98 -23.67
N ALA A 14 -14.01 6.67 -23.58
CA ALA A 14 -13.11 6.59 -22.44
C ALA A 14 -13.86 6.91 -21.13
N PRO A 15 -13.62 6.18 -20.03
CA PRO A 15 -14.23 6.49 -18.75
C PRO A 15 -13.76 7.88 -18.29
N VAL A 16 -14.72 8.79 -18.12
CA VAL A 16 -14.52 10.12 -17.53
C VAL A 16 -14.17 9.91 -16.07
N VAL A 17 -12.96 10.30 -15.66
CA VAL A 17 -12.56 10.32 -14.25
C VAL A 17 -13.42 11.37 -13.54
N PRO A 18 -14.15 11.05 -12.45
CA PRO A 18 -14.97 12.03 -11.75
C PRO A 18 -14.11 13.18 -11.22
N GLU A 19 -14.54 14.42 -11.47
CA GLU A 19 -13.85 15.66 -11.03
C GLU A 19 -13.52 15.68 -9.52
N ALA A 20 -14.26 14.92 -8.71
CA ALA A 20 -14.02 14.76 -7.28
C ALA A 20 -12.66 14.09 -6.94
N VAL A 21 -12.16 13.19 -7.80
CA VAL A 21 -10.84 12.54 -7.60
C VAL A 21 -9.71 13.50 -7.93
N VAL A 22 -9.90 14.33 -8.96
CA VAL A 22 -8.97 15.41 -9.34
C VAL A 22 -8.94 16.49 -8.25
N GLY A 23 -10.11 16.83 -7.69
CA GLY A 23 -10.24 17.78 -6.58
C GLY A 23 -9.54 17.33 -5.29
N ALA A 24 -9.51 16.02 -4.99
CA ALA A 24 -8.80 15.48 -3.83
C ALA A 24 -7.27 15.60 -3.96
N CYS A 25 -6.72 15.43 -5.17
CA CYS A 25 -5.29 15.64 -5.43
C CYS A 25 -4.89 17.13 -5.31
N ILE A 26 -5.79 18.04 -5.72
CA ILE A 26 -5.56 19.50 -5.64
C ILE A 26 -5.70 19.99 -4.19
N ALA A 27 -6.65 19.47 -3.41
CA ALA A 27 -6.87 19.87 -2.02
C ALA A 27 -5.77 19.38 -1.05
N LEU A 28 -4.99 18.37 -1.44
CA LEU A 28 -3.85 17.84 -0.67
C LEU A 28 -2.52 18.59 -0.92
N GLY A 29 -2.54 19.72 -1.64
CA GLY A 29 -1.33 20.52 -1.87
C GLY A 29 -0.25 19.78 -2.66
N ILE A 30 -0.63 18.80 -3.50
CA ILE A 30 0.28 18.12 -4.42
C ILE A 30 0.52 19.06 -5.61
N GLY A 31 1.35 20.08 -5.37
CA GLY A 31 1.83 21.00 -6.39
C GLY A 31 2.92 20.36 -7.25
N VAL A 32 2.60 19.28 -7.98
CA VAL A 32 3.45 18.80 -9.07
C VAL A 32 2.58 18.34 -10.24
N GLY A 33 2.44 19.22 -11.22
CA GLY A 33 2.52 18.85 -12.62
C GLY A 33 1.26 18.33 -13.30
N MET A 34 0.53 19.28 -13.92
CA MET A 34 -0.37 19.10 -15.08
C MET A 34 0.24 18.36 -16.30
N VAL A 35 1.42 17.75 -16.18
CA VAL A 35 2.20 17.16 -17.29
C VAL A 35 2.28 15.62 -17.20
N VAL A 36 1.80 14.98 -16.14
CA VAL A 36 1.85 13.50 -16.01
C VAL A 36 0.64 12.80 -16.67
N LEU A 37 -0.37 13.53 -17.12
CA LEU A 37 -1.65 12.94 -17.61
C LEU A 37 -1.58 12.15 -18.93
N GLU A 38 -0.52 12.28 -19.74
CA GLU A 38 -0.40 11.52 -21.00
C GLU A 38 0.29 10.17 -20.87
N LYS A 39 1.30 10.04 -19.99
CA LYS A 39 1.98 8.75 -19.77
C LYS A 39 1.13 7.75 -18.97
N GLU A 40 0.18 8.23 -18.19
CA GLU A 40 -0.69 7.35 -17.40
C GLU A 40 -1.74 6.62 -18.23
N LYS A 41 -2.18 7.16 -19.38
CA LYS A 41 -3.23 6.53 -20.22
C LYS A 41 -2.88 5.11 -20.68
N ALA A 42 -1.60 4.80 -20.89
CA ALA A 42 -1.14 3.46 -21.24
C ALA A 42 -0.96 2.54 -20.01
N PHE A 43 -0.68 3.10 -18.83
CA PHE A 43 -0.61 2.35 -17.56
C PHE A 43 -2.01 2.01 -17.03
N PHE A 44 -3.01 2.84 -17.34
CA PHE A 44 -4.44 2.59 -17.11
C PHE A 44 -5.07 1.53 -18.03
N ALA A 45 -4.31 0.89 -18.92
CA ALA A 45 -4.85 -0.10 -19.85
C ALA A 45 -5.15 -1.47 -19.21
N SER A 46 -4.88 -1.69 -17.93
CA SER A 46 -5.42 -2.85 -17.18
C SER A 46 -5.40 -2.62 -15.66
N PRO A 47 -6.31 -1.80 -15.08
CA PRO A 47 -6.71 -2.03 -13.70
C PRO A 47 -7.24 -3.46 -13.57
N PRO A 48 -6.91 -4.23 -12.51
CA PRO A 48 -7.56 -5.51 -12.26
C PRO A 48 -9.08 -5.30 -12.23
N LYS A 49 -9.78 -6.20 -12.93
CA LYS A 49 -11.20 -6.14 -13.22
C LYS A 49 -12.02 -6.08 -11.93
N GLY A 50 -12.74 -4.97 -11.76
CA GLY A 50 -13.83 -4.82 -10.80
C GLY A 50 -13.41 -4.44 -9.38
N PRO A 51 -14.35 -3.91 -8.57
CA PRO A 51 -14.17 -3.80 -7.13
C PRO A 51 -13.81 -5.18 -6.55
N LEU A 52 -13.01 -5.21 -5.47
CA LEU A 52 -12.81 -6.45 -4.71
C LEU A 52 -14.20 -7.04 -4.42
N PRO A 53 -14.42 -8.35 -4.68
CA PRO A 53 -15.72 -8.95 -4.45
C PRO A 53 -16.14 -8.65 -3.01
N ILE A 54 -17.26 -7.95 -2.85
CA ILE A 54 -17.94 -7.89 -1.56
C ILE A 54 -18.26 -9.34 -1.24
N TYR A 55 -17.58 -9.86 -0.23
CA TYR A 55 -17.64 -11.27 0.09
C TYR A 55 -19.08 -11.65 0.47
N ARG A 56 -19.71 -12.47 -0.38
CA ARG A 56 -20.83 -13.34 -0.01
C ARG A 56 -20.29 -14.78 0.06
N PRO A 57 -20.46 -15.47 1.20
CA PRO A 57 -19.96 -16.83 1.36
C PRO A 57 -20.56 -17.80 0.35
N THR A 58 -19.74 -18.68 -0.21
CA THR A 58 -20.23 -19.76 -1.10
C THR A 58 -20.08 -21.15 -0.50
N ASN A 59 -19.27 -21.34 0.56
CA ASN A 59 -18.94 -22.66 1.13
C ASN A 59 -18.58 -22.60 2.63
N MET A 60 -19.50 -22.18 3.49
CA MET A 60 -19.46 -22.47 4.93
C MET A 60 -20.87 -22.90 5.35
N SER A 61 -21.01 -23.65 6.45
CA SER A 61 -22.36 -23.82 7.00
C SER A 61 -22.85 -22.47 7.51
N VAL A 62 -24.13 -22.18 7.28
CA VAL A 62 -24.76 -20.89 7.63
C VAL A 62 -24.53 -20.53 9.11
N ASP A 63 -24.41 -21.52 9.98
CA ASP A 63 -24.16 -21.33 11.42
C ASP A 63 -22.71 -20.90 11.71
N THR A 64 -21.71 -21.48 11.02
CA THR A 64 -20.31 -21.04 11.15
C THR A 64 -20.08 -19.63 10.59
N GLU A 65 -20.77 -19.25 9.52
CA GLU A 65 -20.71 -17.88 8.97
C GLU A 65 -21.28 -16.84 9.92
N LYS A 66 -22.45 -17.12 10.50
CA LYS A 66 -23.07 -16.26 11.52
C LYS A 66 -22.16 -16.12 12.74
N CYS A 67 -21.54 -17.22 13.18
CA CYS A 67 -20.57 -17.19 14.27
C CYS A 67 -19.34 -16.33 13.94
N ALA A 68 -18.71 -16.52 12.77
CA ALA A 68 -17.54 -15.75 12.36
C ALA A 68 -17.83 -14.25 12.18
N HIS A 69 -18.98 -13.89 11.62
CA HIS A 69 -19.43 -12.49 11.54
C HIS A 69 -19.60 -11.88 12.94
N THR A 70 -20.22 -12.62 13.85
CA THR A 70 -20.48 -12.15 15.23
C THR A 70 -19.15 -11.91 15.97
N LEU A 71 -18.21 -12.86 15.89
CA LEU A 71 -16.87 -12.72 16.46
C LEU A 71 -16.09 -11.53 15.87
N ARG A 72 -16.26 -11.25 14.57
CA ARG A 72 -15.64 -10.10 13.92
C ARG A 72 -16.19 -8.78 14.44
N GLU A 73 -17.50 -8.67 14.60
CA GLU A 73 -18.13 -7.46 15.13
C GLU A 73 -17.82 -7.24 16.62
N GLU A 74 -17.74 -8.31 17.42
CA GLU A 74 -17.25 -8.25 18.80
C GLU A 74 -15.80 -7.76 18.86
N ALA A 75 -14.92 -8.31 18.02
CA ALA A 75 -13.54 -7.88 17.91
C ALA A 75 -13.41 -6.40 17.50
N ARG A 76 -14.26 -5.94 16.57
CA ARG A 76 -14.32 -4.53 16.14
C ARG A 76 -14.69 -3.63 17.31
N LYS A 77 -15.70 -4.00 18.10
CA LYS A 77 -16.11 -3.24 19.29
C LYS A 77 -15.00 -3.16 20.33
N GLU A 78 -14.31 -4.28 20.59
CA GLU A 78 -13.25 -4.34 21.59
C GLU A 78 -12.02 -3.49 21.21
N ILE A 79 -11.64 -3.46 19.92
CA ILE A 79 -10.52 -2.65 19.43
C ILE A 79 -10.93 -1.19 19.16
N GLY A 80 -12.24 -0.90 19.09
CA GLY A 80 -12.75 0.43 18.74
C GLY A 80 -12.72 0.72 17.24
N ILE A 81 -12.83 -0.30 16.39
CA ILE A 81 -12.92 -0.16 14.94
C ILE A 81 -14.33 0.34 14.56
N ASP A 82 -14.39 1.51 13.94
CA ASP A 82 -15.59 1.99 13.24
C ASP A 82 -15.63 1.41 11.83
N SER A 83 -16.32 0.28 11.68
CA SER A 83 -16.56 -0.38 10.39
C SER A 83 -17.74 0.21 9.61
N ILE A 84 -18.47 1.18 10.17
CA ILE A 84 -19.63 1.78 9.51
C ILE A 84 -19.17 2.94 8.64
N ASN A 85 -18.39 3.86 9.20
CA ASN A 85 -17.98 5.09 8.50
C ASN A 85 -16.60 5.01 7.87
N HIS A 86 -15.76 4.06 8.31
CA HIS A 86 -14.37 3.96 7.87
C HIS A 86 -14.04 2.58 7.31
N PHE A 87 -13.09 2.57 6.39
CA PHE A 87 -12.39 1.40 5.92
C PHE A 87 -11.09 1.25 6.69
N ASN A 88 -10.88 0.10 7.32
CA ASN A 88 -9.85 -0.09 8.33
C ASN A 88 -8.77 -1.03 7.81
N PHE A 89 -7.56 -0.49 7.64
CA PHE A 89 -6.38 -1.22 7.18
C PHE A 89 -5.48 -1.59 8.37
N GLY A 90 -5.30 -2.88 8.65
CA GLY A 90 -4.35 -3.33 9.66
C GLY A 90 -2.96 -3.48 9.06
N ILE A 91 -1.97 -2.70 9.52
CA ILE A 91 -0.59 -2.78 9.06
C ILE A 91 0.18 -3.72 9.99
N VAL A 92 0.69 -4.81 9.43
CA VAL A 92 1.39 -5.87 10.16
C VAL A 92 2.76 -6.15 9.54
N GLY A 93 3.64 -6.81 10.28
CA GLY A 93 4.99 -7.15 9.84
C GLY A 93 5.96 -7.20 11.01
N ASN A 94 7.11 -7.84 10.82
CA ASN A 94 8.11 -8.02 11.88
C ASN A 94 8.64 -6.66 12.40
N SER A 95 9.32 -6.67 13.56
CA SER A 95 10.06 -5.48 14.01
C SER A 95 11.08 -5.03 12.97
N GLY A 96 11.30 -3.73 12.87
CA GLY A 96 12.28 -3.17 11.94
C GLY A 96 11.89 -3.22 10.46
N THR A 97 10.71 -3.72 10.08
CA THR A 97 10.26 -3.69 8.67
C THR A 97 9.84 -2.31 8.18
N GLY A 98 9.78 -1.31 9.06
CA GLY A 98 9.44 0.08 8.69
C GLY A 98 7.94 0.39 8.66
N LYS A 99 7.11 -0.36 9.41
CA LYS A 99 5.66 -0.11 9.54
C LYS A 99 5.35 1.33 9.98
N SER A 100 5.92 1.76 11.10
CA SER A 100 5.69 3.11 11.65
C SER A 100 6.16 4.20 10.68
N ALA A 101 7.32 4.01 10.03
CA ALA A 101 7.80 4.92 8.99
C ALA A 101 6.87 4.99 7.77
N LEU A 102 6.29 3.86 7.34
CA LEU A 102 5.29 3.82 6.28
C LEU A 102 4.00 4.53 6.69
N ILE A 103 3.52 4.33 7.92
CA ILE A 103 2.35 5.02 8.47
C ILE A 103 2.58 6.52 8.45
N ASN A 104 3.69 7.00 9.02
CA ASN A 104 4.02 8.42 9.04
C ASN A 104 4.14 9.03 7.65
N ALA A 105 4.65 8.27 6.67
CA ALA A 105 4.72 8.73 5.27
C ALA A 105 3.34 8.75 4.58
N LEU A 106 2.46 7.79 4.90
CA LEU A 106 1.08 7.80 4.39
C LEU A 106 0.27 8.96 4.99
N THR A 107 0.38 9.19 6.30
CA THR A 107 -0.34 10.22 7.04
C THR A 107 0.28 11.61 6.94
N GLN A 108 1.44 11.73 6.28
CA GLN A 108 2.22 12.97 6.13
C GLN A 108 2.66 13.60 7.45
N VAL A 109 2.80 12.78 8.49
CA VAL A 109 3.20 13.22 9.84
C VAL A 109 4.72 13.27 9.95
N ARG A 110 5.23 14.28 10.67
CA ARG A 110 6.65 14.55 10.88
C ARG A 110 7.05 14.27 12.34
N PRO A 111 8.34 14.00 12.60
CA PRO A 111 8.83 13.86 13.97
C PRO A 111 8.46 15.09 14.81
N GLY A 112 7.88 14.86 16.00
CA GLY A 112 7.41 15.91 16.90
C GLY A 112 5.91 16.18 16.83
N ASP A 113 5.21 15.67 15.81
CA ASP A 113 3.75 15.76 15.76
C ASP A 113 3.10 14.81 16.79
N PRO A 114 1.97 15.19 17.41
CA PRO A 114 1.27 14.35 18.39
C PRO A 114 0.81 12.98 17.85
N ASN A 115 0.57 12.90 16.54
CA ASN A 115 0.11 11.69 15.85
C ASN A 115 1.25 10.93 15.16
N TYR A 116 2.51 11.20 15.53
CA TYR A 116 3.67 10.54 14.95
C TYR A 116 3.79 9.11 15.51
N ALA A 117 3.78 8.13 14.63
CA ALA A 117 4.04 6.75 14.99
C ALA A 117 5.52 6.59 15.34
N THR A 118 5.82 6.35 16.61
CA THR A 118 7.20 6.26 17.12
C THR A 118 7.99 5.18 16.38
N GLU A 119 9.05 5.61 15.69
CA GLU A 119 9.96 4.72 14.96
C GLU A 119 11.04 4.15 15.92
N GLY A 120 11.36 2.87 15.80
CA GLY A 120 12.38 2.20 16.61
C GLY A 120 12.78 0.83 16.04
N GLU A 121 14.01 0.40 16.30
CA GLU A 121 14.50 -0.95 15.91
C GLU A 121 13.96 -2.05 16.84
N ALA A 122 13.82 -1.73 18.13
CA ALA A 122 13.06 -2.52 19.08
C ALA A 122 11.57 -2.22 18.95
N GLU A 123 10.71 -3.21 19.21
CA GLU A 123 9.27 -2.98 19.19
C GLU A 123 8.86 -1.93 20.23
N THR A 124 8.45 -0.77 19.73
CA THR A 124 7.96 0.36 20.51
C THR A 124 6.43 0.29 20.71
N THR A 125 5.72 -0.43 19.84
CA THR A 125 4.25 -0.52 19.83
C THR A 125 3.77 -1.76 20.60
N LEU A 126 3.25 -1.56 21.82
CA LEU A 126 2.66 -2.63 22.65
C LEU A 126 1.14 -2.80 22.43
N GLU A 127 0.50 -1.79 21.85
CA GLU A 127 -0.96 -1.70 21.69
C GLU A 127 -1.33 -1.29 20.25
N ILE A 128 -2.46 -1.80 19.77
CA ILE A 128 -2.98 -1.45 18.44
C ILE A 128 -3.34 0.04 18.42
N THR A 129 -2.76 0.80 17.48
CA THR A 129 -2.92 2.27 17.42
C THR A 129 -3.48 2.70 16.06
N SER A 130 -4.53 3.53 16.07
CA SER A 130 -5.16 4.04 14.84
C SER A 130 -4.58 5.38 14.39
N TYR A 131 -4.43 5.55 13.08
CA TYR A 131 -4.05 6.79 12.43
C TYR A 131 -5.02 7.09 11.29
N LYS A 132 -5.67 8.25 11.35
CA LYS A 132 -6.59 8.69 10.31
C LYS A 132 -5.81 9.09 9.07
N LEU A 133 -6.09 8.44 7.93
CA LEU A 133 -5.44 8.73 6.66
C LEU A 133 -6.29 9.64 5.77
N THR A 134 -7.58 9.33 5.66
CA THR A 134 -8.56 10.18 4.97
C THR A 134 -9.84 10.24 5.80
N ASN A 135 -10.87 10.94 5.32
CA ASN A 135 -12.18 10.92 5.97
C ASN A 135 -12.85 9.54 5.97
N HIS A 136 -12.36 8.58 5.18
CA HIS A 136 -12.99 7.28 5.01
C HIS A 136 -11.99 6.12 5.19
N ALA A 137 -10.72 6.40 5.44
CA ALA A 137 -9.68 5.39 5.60
C ALA A 137 -8.91 5.61 6.90
N VAL A 138 -8.77 4.55 7.68
CA VAL A 138 -7.95 4.51 8.89
C VAL A 138 -6.91 3.42 8.73
N VAL A 139 -5.65 3.75 8.99
CA VAL A 139 -4.56 2.77 9.06
C VAL A 139 -4.24 2.49 10.52
N TRP A 140 -4.03 1.22 10.84
CA TRP A 140 -3.81 0.76 12.21
C TRP A 140 -2.42 0.15 12.31
N ASP A 141 -1.58 0.69 13.18
CA ASP A 141 -0.30 0.05 13.53
C ASP A 141 -0.59 -1.11 14.47
N VAL A 142 -0.25 -2.32 14.03
CA VAL A 142 -0.40 -3.52 14.85
C VAL A 142 1.01 -3.97 15.29
N PRO A 143 1.21 -4.29 16.59
CA PRO A 143 2.47 -4.82 17.12
C PRO A 143 3.04 -5.95 16.27
N GLY A 144 4.36 -6.10 16.20
CA GLY A 144 4.99 -6.99 15.20
C GLY A 144 4.75 -8.49 15.39
N VAL A 145 4.88 -9.23 14.30
CA VAL A 145 4.85 -10.70 14.29
C VAL A 145 6.21 -11.21 14.81
N GLY A 146 6.22 -12.03 15.85
CA GLY A 146 7.44 -12.70 16.32
C GLY A 146 8.14 -12.09 17.53
N THR A 147 7.43 -11.35 18.40
CA THR A 147 7.96 -11.06 19.74
C THR A 147 8.19 -12.33 20.54
N ALA A 148 9.19 -12.31 21.42
CA ALA A 148 9.43 -13.33 22.45
C ALA A 148 8.22 -13.61 23.37
N LYS A 149 7.13 -12.84 23.27
CA LYS A 149 5.94 -12.92 24.13
C LYS A 149 4.67 -13.47 23.43
N THR A 150 4.66 -13.65 22.11
CA THR A 150 3.46 -14.13 21.40
C THR A 150 3.84 -15.14 20.32
N PRO A 151 3.46 -16.43 20.48
CA PRO A 151 3.64 -17.42 19.42
C PRO A 151 2.94 -16.96 18.14
N PRO A 152 3.58 -17.08 16.96
CA PRO A 152 2.98 -16.70 15.68
C PRO A 152 1.57 -17.27 15.45
N ASP A 153 1.31 -18.44 16.02
CA ASP A 153 0.06 -19.20 15.85
C ASP A 153 -1.13 -18.55 16.56
N THR A 154 -0.89 -17.70 17.56
CA THR A 154 -1.95 -16.97 18.29
C THR A 154 -1.98 -15.48 17.95
N TYR A 155 -1.03 -15.00 17.16
CA TYR A 155 -0.88 -13.58 16.87
C TYR A 155 -2.12 -12.99 16.16
N VAL A 156 -2.67 -13.71 15.18
CA VAL A 156 -3.83 -13.25 14.39
C VAL A 156 -5.08 -13.15 15.26
N THR A 157 -5.31 -14.11 16.14
CA THR A 157 -6.48 -14.13 17.03
C THR A 157 -6.33 -13.16 18.20
N LYS A 158 -5.14 -13.09 18.82
CA LYS A 158 -4.85 -12.17 19.93
C LYS A 158 -4.98 -10.71 19.53
N ASN A 159 -4.42 -10.34 18.37
CA ASN A 159 -4.53 -8.97 17.83
C ASN A 159 -5.78 -8.78 16.97
N LYS A 160 -6.65 -9.80 16.93
CA LYS A 160 -7.93 -9.82 16.20
C LYS A 160 -7.83 -9.26 14.78
N LEU A 161 -6.82 -9.67 14.03
CA LEU A 161 -6.57 -9.14 12.68
C LEU A 161 -7.75 -9.36 11.74
N TYR A 162 -8.55 -10.40 11.99
CA TYR A 162 -9.77 -10.67 11.25
C TYR A 162 -10.84 -9.55 11.36
N ALA A 163 -10.70 -8.63 12.32
CA ALA A 163 -11.57 -7.47 12.50
C ALA A 163 -11.39 -6.41 11.41
N PHE A 164 -10.18 -6.23 10.89
CA PHE A 164 -9.86 -5.23 9.86
C PHE A 164 -10.46 -5.59 8.51
N ASP A 165 -10.70 -4.59 7.66
CA ASP A 165 -11.26 -4.82 6.33
C ASP A 165 -10.21 -5.40 5.37
N VAL A 166 -8.96 -4.95 5.47
CA VAL A 166 -7.80 -5.45 4.73
C VAL A 166 -6.57 -5.45 5.63
N ILE A 167 -5.73 -6.47 5.51
CA ILE A 167 -4.41 -6.52 6.17
C ILE A 167 -3.31 -6.16 5.17
N VAL A 168 -2.44 -5.24 5.56
CA VAL A 168 -1.25 -4.81 4.82
C VAL A 168 -0.03 -5.45 5.47
N VAL A 169 0.53 -6.49 4.85
CA VAL A 169 1.70 -7.22 5.36
C VAL A 169 2.98 -6.58 4.83
N CYS A 170 3.76 -5.97 5.72
CA CYS A 170 5.00 -5.27 5.40
C CYS A 170 6.23 -6.16 5.59
N THR A 171 7.07 -6.25 4.56
CA THR A 171 8.34 -7.02 4.58
C THR A 171 9.50 -6.19 4.02
N ALA A 172 10.61 -6.06 4.76
CA ALA A 172 11.73 -5.18 4.41
C ALA A 172 12.94 -5.88 3.79
N ASP A 173 13.16 -7.18 4.07
CA ASP A 173 14.25 -7.97 3.46
C ASP A 173 13.79 -9.31 2.92
N ARG A 174 13.60 -10.30 3.78
CA ARG A 174 13.13 -11.63 3.38
C ARG A 174 11.70 -11.83 3.86
N PHE A 175 10.93 -12.53 3.03
CA PHE A 175 9.66 -13.08 3.47
C PHE A 175 9.94 -14.20 4.48
N THR A 176 9.41 -14.04 5.69
CA THR A 176 9.69 -14.91 6.84
C THR A 176 8.52 -15.84 7.12
N GLU A 177 8.78 -16.90 7.89
CA GLU A 177 7.74 -17.82 8.34
C GLU A 177 6.62 -17.11 9.12
N GLY A 178 6.93 -16.03 9.85
CA GLY A 178 5.94 -15.24 10.57
C GLY A 178 4.87 -14.67 9.65
N GLU A 179 5.26 -14.07 8.53
CA GLU A 179 4.34 -13.50 7.55
C GLU A 179 3.51 -14.60 6.85
N LEU A 180 4.14 -15.75 6.59
CA LEU A 180 3.45 -16.92 6.03
C LEU A 180 2.38 -17.48 6.98
N ARG A 181 2.68 -17.58 8.27
CA ARG A 181 1.72 -18.03 9.29
C ARG A 181 0.55 -17.06 9.45
N VAL A 182 0.82 -15.75 9.37
CA VAL A 182 -0.24 -14.73 9.34
C VAL A 182 -1.17 -14.94 8.14
N ALA A 183 -0.61 -15.15 6.94
CA ALA A 183 -1.41 -15.44 5.76
C ALA A 183 -2.22 -16.74 5.91
N ALA A 184 -1.60 -17.81 6.42
CA ALA A 184 -2.26 -19.08 6.65
C ALA A 184 -3.47 -18.98 7.60
N GLU A 185 -3.35 -18.20 8.67
CA GLU A 185 -4.42 -18.03 9.65
C GLU A 185 -5.52 -17.11 9.12
N LEU A 186 -5.17 -15.99 8.48
CA LEU A 186 -6.14 -15.06 7.88
C LEU A 186 -6.96 -15.68 6.75
N LYS A 187 -6.43 -16.71 6.07
CA LYS A 187 -7.21 -17.52 5.11
C LYS A 187 -8.48 -18.08 5.76
N LYS A 188 -8.37 -18.61 6.99
CA LYS A 188 -9.50 -19.21 7.72
C LYS A 188 -10.61 -18.19 7.97
N TRP A 189 -10.22 -16.93 8.17
CA TRP A 189 -11.10 -15.78 8.37
C TRP A 189 -11.51 -15.08 7.06
N LYS A 190 -11.00 -15.54 5.91
CA LYS A 190 -11.20 -14.95 4.58
C LYS A 190 -10.91 -13.44 4.55
N THR A 191 -9.91 -13.02 5.33
CA THR A 191 -9.52 -11.62 5.43
C THR A 191 -8.60 -11.28 4.26
N PRO A 192 -8.90 -10.25 3.44
CA PRO A 192 -8.03 -9.87 2.33
C PRO A 192 -6.65 -9.41 2.80
N ILE A 193 -5.61 -9.76 2.03
CA ILE A 193 -4.23 -9.36 2.30
C ILE A 193 -3.65 -8.69 1.05
N VAL A 194 -2.95 -7.58 1.29
CA VAL A 194 -1.97 -7.01 0.35
C VAL A 194 -0.59 -7.00 0.99
N PHE A 195 0.44 -7.13 0.16
CA PHE A 195 1.83 -7.12 0.61
C PHE A 195 2.48 -5.80 0.25
N VAL A 196 3.34 -5.31 1.14
CA VAL A 196 4.17 -4.13 0.90
C VAL A 196 5.62 -4.52 1.15
N ARG A 197 6.41 -4.54 0.08
CA ARG A 197 7.85 -4.59 0.11
C ARG A 197 8.36 -3.20 0.51
N THR A 198 8.78 -3.04 1.76
CA THR A 198 9.29 -1.75 2.27
C THR A 198 10.79 -1.60 2.00
N LYS A 199 11.35 -0.42 2.30
CA LYS A 199 12.78 -0.09 2.17
C LYS A 199 13.36 -0.33 0.77
N THR A 200 12.54 -0.09 -0.26
CA THR A 200 12.95 -0.32 -1.66
C THR A 200 14.08 0.59 -2.10
N ASP A 201 14.23 1.77 -1.52
CA ASP A 201 15.37 2.67 -1.73
C ASP A 201 16.70 1.99 -1.39
N ILE A 202 16.77 1.31 -0.24
CA ILE A 202 17.96 0.57 0.20
C ILE A 202 18.21 -0.63 -0.73
N ALA A 203 17.16 -1.36 -1.08
CA ALA A 203 17.27 -2.52 -1.97
C ALA A 203 17.74 -2.12 -3.38
N LEU A 204 17.23 -1.00 -3.91
CA LEU A 204 17.64 -0.44 -5.19
C LEU A 204 19.07 0.08 -5.13
N ASP A 205 19.46 0.82 -4.09
CA ASP A 205 20.84 1.28 -3.92
C ASP A 205 21.84 0.11 -3.88
N SER A 206 21.52 -0.96 -3.14
CA SER A 206 22.31 -2.19 -3.08
C SER A 206 22.47 -2.86 -4.46
N LYS A 207 21.41 -2.86 -5.28
CA LYS A 207 21.48 -3.39 -6.66
C LYS A 207 22.28 -2.47 -7.57
N LEU A 208 22.09 -1.15 -7.47
CA LEU A 208 22.82 -0.17 -8.27
C LEU A 208 24.32 -0.19 -8.00
N GLY A 209 24.74 -0.40 -6.75
CA GLY A 209 26.15 -0.54 -6.38
C GLY A 209 26.84 -1.75 -7.03
N ARG A 210 26.07 -2.76 -7.46
CA ARG A 210 26.57 -3.95 -8.17
C ARG A 210 26.61 -3.78 -9.70
N LEU A 211 26.00 -2.73 -10.24
CA LEU A 211 25.88 -2.52 -11.69
C LEU A 211 27.02 -1.61 -12.21
N GLY A 212 27.88 -2.18 -13.07
CA GLY A 212 29.13 -1.60 -13.64
C GLY A 212 29.04 -0.23 -14.35
N THR A 213 29.40 -0.10 -15.63
CA THR A 213 29.52 1.23 -16.31
C THR A 213 28.31 1.67 -17.15
N ALA A 214 27.18 0.95 -17.09
CA ALA A 214 25.97 1.30 -17.85
C ALA A 214 25.41 2.71 -17.53
N LYS A 215 24.62 3.28 -18.47
CA LYS A 215 23.93 4.55 -18.26
C LYS A 215 23.02 4.48 -17.03
N ARG A 216 22.99 5.55 -16.23
CA ARG A 216 22.30 5.59 -14.92
C ARG A 216 20.80 5.29 -15.01
N SER A 217 20.11 5.77 -16.05
CA SER A 217 18.69 5.49 -16.28
C SER A 217 18.41 4.00 -16.48
N ASP A 218 19.22 3.34 -17.31
CA ASP A 218 19.05 1.94 -17.67
C ASP A 218 19.34 1.05 -16.45
N LYS A 219 20.33 1.45 -15.64
CA LYS A 219 20.64 0.79 -14.36
C LYS A 219 19.45 0.82 -13.39
N ILE A 220 18.80 1.98 -13.20
CA ILE A 220 17.66 2.11 -12.29
C ILE A 220 16.48 1.26 -12.80
N GLY A 221 16.19 1.32 -14.10
CA GLY A 221 15.14 0.49 -14.70
C GLY A 221 15.39 -1.01 -14.51
N ASN A 222 16.64 -1.46 -14.74
CA ASN A 222 17.04 -2.86 -14.54
C ASN A 222 16.93 -3.27 -13.07
N ALA A 223 17.44 -2.45 -12.14
CA ALA A 223 17.38 -2.71 -10.71
C ALA A 223 15.93 -2.83 -10.19
N LYS A 224 15.02 -1.97 -10.67
CA LYS A 224 13.59 -2.04 -10.34
C LYS A 224 12.96 -3.36 -10.82
N ARG A 225 13.23 -3.77 -12.06
CA ARG A 225 12.69 -5.02 -12.61
C ARG A 225 13.24 -6.26 -11.90
N GLU A 226 14.54 -6.26 -11.63
CA GLU A 226 15.21 -7.34 -10.91
C GLU A 226 14.66 -7.48 -9.47
N LEU A 227 14.53 -6.35 -8.75
CA LEU A 227 13.94 -6.34 -7.41
C LEU A 227 12.52 -6.90 -7.39
N ARG A 228 11.68 -6.48 -8.35
CA ARG A 228 10.32 -7.03 -8.50
C ARG A 228 10.36 -8.52 -8.75
N SER A 229 11.08 -8.96 -9.78
CA SER A 229 11.10 -10.36 -10.20
C SER A 229 11.60 -11.29 -9.08
N GLU A 230 12.67 -10.92 -8.38
CA GLU A 230 13.22 -11.74 -7.30
C GLU A 230 12.26 -11.81 -6.11
N THR A 231 11.69 -10.68 -5.71
CA THR A 231 10.75 -10.61 -4.58
C THR A 231 9.50 -11.42 -4.88
N GLU A 232 8.92 -11.27 -6.08
CA GLU A 232 7.73 -12.03 -6.47
C GLU A 232 8.01 -13.53 -6.59
N ALA A 233 9.14 -13.92 -7.18
CA ALA A 233 9.54 -15.32 -7.28
C ALA A 233 9.75 -15.97 -5.90
N ALA A 234 10.24 -15.21 -4.92
CA ALA A 234 10.40 -15.68 -3.56
C ALA A 234 9.06 -15.80 -2.80
N ILE A 235 8.15 -14.84 -2.98
CA ILE A 235 6.93 -14.73 -2.17
C ILE A 235 5.76 -15.51 -2.76
N ARG A 236 5.48 -15.34 -4.06
CA ARG A 236 4.22 -15.84 -4.68
C ARG A 236 4.03 -17.34 -4.50
N PRO A 237 5.02 -18.22 -4.73
CA PRO A 237 4.82 -19.66 -4.58
C PRO A 237 4.40 -20.09 -3.17
N GLN A 238 4.92 -19.40 -2.15
CA GLN A 238 4.61 -19.69 -0.74
C GLN A 238 3.16 -19.29 -0.38
N LEU A 239 2.58 -18.33 -1.10
CA LEU A 239 1.23 -17.82 -0.84
C LEU A 239 0.11 -18.56 -1.60
N ILE A 240 0.44 -19.35 -2.62
CA ILE A 240 -0.54 -20.12 -3.41
C ILE A 240 -1.39 -21.04 -2.53
N PRO A 241 -0.82 -21.84 -1.59
CA PRO A 241 -1.61 -22.70 -0.71
C PRO A 241 -2.61 -21.93 0.16
N TYR A 242 -2.41 -20.62 0.32
CA TYR A 242 -3.20 -19.78 1.21
C TYR A 242 -4.20 -18.88 0.46
N ASP A 243 -4.40 -19.08 -0.84
CA ASP A 243 -5.27 -18.30 -1.73
C ASP A 243 -4.82 -16.82 -1.89
N TYR A 244 -3.58 -16.51 -1.53
CA TYR A 244 -2.97 -15.18 -1.66
C TYR A 244 -1.87 -15.11 -2.74
N GLY A 245 -1.69 -16.16 -3.55
CA GLY A 245 -0.67 -16.18 -4.61
C GLY A 245 -0.81 -15.06 -5.66
N THR A 246 -2.03 -14.56 -5.83
CA THR A 246 -2.39 -13.44 -6.72
C THR A 246 -2.52 -12.10 -6.00
N SER A 247 -2.29 -12.06 -4.68
CA SER A 247 -2.30 -10.80 -3.93
C SER A 247 -1.31 -9.79 -4.52
N GLN A 248 -1.69 -8.52 -4.46
CA GLN A 248 -0.86 -7.41 -4.91
C GLN A 248 0.35 -7.26 -3.97
N ILE A 249 1.50 -6.98 -4.57
CA ILE A 249 2.76 -6.70 -3.87
C ILE A 249 3.18 -5.29 -4.31
N PHE A 250 3.09 -4.32 -3.39
CA PHE A 250 3.53 -2.95 -3.62
C PHE A 250 4.99 -2.80 -3.18
N PHE A 251 5.80 -2.14 -3.98
CA PHE A 251 7.20 -1.84 -3.69
C PHE A 251 7.31 -0.37 -3.29
N VAL A 252 7.60 -0.11 -2.03
CA VAL A 252 7.47 1.22 -1.43
C VAL A 252 8.66 1.55 -0.55
N SER A 253 9.11 2.79 -0.64
CA SER A 253 9.99 3.41 0.35
C SER A 253 9.28 4.58 1.02
N SER A 254 9.27 4.60 2.35
CA SER A 254 8.75 5.72 3.12
C SER A 254 9.50 7.02 2.80
N TRP A 255 10.79 6.94 2.48
CA TRP A 255 11.61 8.11 2.11
C TRP A 255 11.25 8.62 0.71
N VAL A 256 11.01 7.72 -0.23
CA VAL A 256 10.57 8.08 -1.58
C VAL A 256 9.17 8.68 -1.53
N LEU A 257 8.25 8.10 -0.76
CA LEU A 257 6.90 8.63 -0.58
C LEU A 257 6.93 10.04 0.00
N ARG A 258 7.73 10.29 1.04
CA ARG A 258 7.96 11.64 1.60
C ARG A 258 8.55 12.59 0.56
N ALA A 259 9.53 12.14 -0.24
CA ALA A 259 10.16 12.97 -1.27
C ALA A 259 9.18 13.34 -2.40
N ILE A 260 8.25 12.45 -2.77
CA ILE A 260 7.19 12.72 -3.75
C ILE A 260 6.21 13.76 -3.21
N GLN A 261 5.86 13.67 -1.92
CA GLN A 261 4.95 14.59 -1.25
C GLN A 261 5.60 15.94 -0.88
N ASP A 262 6.93 16.06 -0.93
CA ASP A 262 7.62 17.30 -0.63
C ASP A 262 7.28 18.37 -1.70
N PRO A 263 6.71 19.52 -1.32
CA PRO A 263 6.27 20.54 -2.27
C PRO A 263 7.45 21.31 -2.92
N ARG A 264 8.67 21.19 -2.38
CA ARG A 264 9.84 21.88 -2.93
C ARG A 264 10.18 21.31 -4.31
N ASP A 265 10.50 22.21 -5.23
CA ASP A 265 10.98 21.85 -6.58
C ASP A 265 12.51 21.82 -6.62
N PRO A 266 13.14 20.64 -6.69
CA PRO A 266 14.59 20.50 -6.78
C PRO A 266 15.14 20.77 -8.20
N SER A 267 14.38 21.49 -9.04
CA SER A 267 14.84 22.02 -10.32
C SER A 267 14.89 23.54 -10.36
N HIS A 268 14.31 24.22 -9.36
CA HIS A 268 14.36 25.69 -9.24
C HIS A 268 15.78 26.18 -8.93
N THR A 269 16.08 27.42 -9.31
CA THR A 269 17.39 28.07 -9.14
C THR A 269 17.89 28.00 -7.69
N TRP A 270 19.14 27.57 -7.56
CA TRP A 270 19.79 27.16 -6.32
C TRP A 270 20.46 28.31 -5.56
N ASP A 271 20.47 29.51 -6.15
CA ASP A 271 21.29 30.64 -5.73
C ASP A 271 20.79 31.31 -4.43
N GLU A 272 19.62 30.92 -3.93
CA GLU A 272 19.00 31.45 -2.70
C GLU A 272 19.13 30.52 -1.48
N TYR A 273 19.72 29.34 -1.62
CA TYR A 273 19.74 28.31 -0.58
C TYR A 273 21.11 28.09 0.05
N ASP A 274 21.13 27.83 1.36
CA ASP A 274 22.34 27.35 2.05
C ASP A 274 22.72 25.91 1.64
N GLU A 275 23.95 25.50 1.94
CA GLU A 275 24.48 24.19 1.54
C GLU A 275 23.65 23.02 2.10
N GLU A 276 23.12 23.16 3.32
CA GLU A 276 22.30 22.14 3.98
C GLU A 276 21.00 21.90 3.19
N THR A 277 20.31 22.99 2.82
CA THR A 277 19.09 22.93 2.03
C THR A 277 19.36 22.37 0.63
N LEU A 278 20.50 22.72 0.02
CA LEU A 278 20.90 22.15 -1.28
C LEU A 278 21.10 20.64 -1.19
N ASP A 279 21.71 20.14 -0.12
CA ASP A 279 21.92 18.71 0.09
C ASP A 279 20.61 17.95 0.33
N GLU A 280 19.68 18.54 1.07
CA GLU A 280 18.32 18.00 1.21
C GLU A 280 17.61 17.90 -0.15
N LEU A 281 17.65 18.96 -0.96
CA LEU A 281 16.99 18.99 -2.27
C LEU A 281 17.64 18.01 -3.26
N ARG A 282 18.97 17.86 -3.23
CA ARG A 282 19.68 16.80 -3.98
C ARG A 282 19.22 15.42 -3.55
N LYS A 283 19.05 15.18 -2.25
CA LYS A 283 18.53 13.93 -1.72
C LYS A 283 17.10 13.66 -2.18
N ILE A 284 16.21 14.65 -2.13
CA ILE A 284 14.83 14.56 -2.65
C ILE A 284 14.83 14.20 -4.13
N LYS A 285 15.61 14.93 -4.94
CA LYS A 285 15.74 14.67 -6.38
C LYS A 285 16.22 13.25 -6.67
N ARG A 286 17.16 12.73 -5.89
CA ARG A 286 17.64 11.35 -6.01
C ARG A 286 16.55 10.34 -5.66
N LEU A 287 15.87 10.53 -4.52
CA LEU A 287 14.83 9.62 -4.04
C LEU A 287 13.66 9.53 -5.02
N ARG A 288 13.22 10.65 -5.62
CA ARG A 288 12.16 10.66 -6.64
C ARG A 288 12.50 9.76 -7.84
N GLN A 289 13.78 9.54 -8.17
CA GLN A 289 14.16 8.61 -9.25
C GLN A 289 13.88 7.13 -8.90
N PHE A 290 13.77 6.81 -7.62
CA PHE A 290 13.51 5.46 -7.11
C PHE A 290 12.03 5.11 -6.99
N GLU A 291 11.13 6.02 -7.33
CA GLU A 291 9.68 5.78 -7.36
C GLU A 291 9.33 4.43 -8.01
N MET A 292 8.59 3.62 -7.28
CA MET A 292 8.08 2.32 -7.68
C MET A 292 6.55 2.32 -7.56
N ASP A 293 6.00 1.94 -6.41
CA ASP A 293 4.55 1.82 -6.21
C ASP A 293 4.03 2.73 -5.09
N GLU A 294 4.78 3.75 -4.67
CA GLU A 294 4.38 4.72 -3.64
C GLU A 294 2.99 5.30 -3.93
N ILE A 295 2.79 5.82 -5.15
CA ILE A 295 1.52 6.40 -5.59
C ILE A 295 0.45 5.31 -5.71
N SER A 296 0.80 4.15 -6.28
CA SER A 296 -0.12 3.02 -6.46
C SER A 296 -0.69 2.49 -5.13
N LEU A 297 0.15 2.41 -4.08
CA LEU A 297 -0.30 2.02 -2.73
C LEU A 297 -1.26 3.05 -2.15
N PHE A 298 -0.93 4.34 -2.24
CA PHE A 298 -1.80 5.40 -1.75
C PHE A 298 -3.16 5.38 -2.46
N MET A 299 -3.15 5.25 -3.79
CA MET A 299 -4.38 5.16 -4.60
C MET A 299 -5.18 3.90 -4.30
N TYR A 300 -4.52 2.76 -4.04
CA TYR A 300 -5.19 1.53 -3.62
C TYR A 300 -5.95 1.76 -2.30
N ILE A 301 -5.31 2.36 -1.31
CA ILE A 301 -5.92 2.64 0.00
C ILE A 301 -7.11 3.61 -0.17
N ALA A 302 -6.91 4.71 -0.88
CA ALA A 302 -7.94 5.74 -1.09
C ALA A 302 -9.15 5.20 -1.86
N LYS A 303 -8.94 4.52 -2.99
CA LYS A 303 -10.00 3.97 -3.83
C LYS A 303 -10.80 2.89 -3.12
N THR A 304 -10.13 2.01 -2.36
CA THR A 304 -10.78 0.93 -1.63
C THR A 304 -11.72 1.49 -0.56
N ALA A 305 -11.34 2.58 0.10
CA ALA A 305 -12.21 3.29 1.03
C ALA A 305 -13.41 3.96 0.34
N SER A 306 -13.23 4.53 -0.86
CA SER A 306 -14.32 5.19 -1.60
C SER A 306 -15.36 4.22 -2.20
N ILE A 307 -14.94 3.07 -2.72
CA ILE A 307 -15.84 2.10 -3.39
C ILE A 307 -16.96 1.60 -2.46
N ARG A 308 -16.66 1.41 -1.18
CA ARG A 308 -17.64 0.94 -0.17
C ARG A 308 -18.88 1.84 -0.09
N ARG A 309 -18.75 3.13 -0.38
CA ARG A 309 -19.87 4.08 -0.35
C ARG A 309 -20.78 3.97 -1.57
N GLY A 310 -20.22 3.70 -2.74
CA GLY A 310 -20.98 3.60 -4.00
C GLY A 310 -21.91 2.39 -4.06
N GLY A 311 -21.51 1.27 -3.42
CA GLY A 311 -22.33 0.05 -3.36
C GLY A 311 -23.44 0.04 -2.32
N GLY A 312 -23.55 1.10 -1.49
CA GLY A 312 -24.59 1.23 -0.45
C GLY A 312 -25.73 2.18 -0.80
N ALA A 313 -25.71 2.80 -1.98
CA ALA A 313 -26.71 3.77 -2.43
C ALA A 313 -27.78 3.18 -3.38
N GLU A 314 -27.69 1.89 -3.70
CA GLU A 314 -28.77 1.14 -4.36
C GLU A 314 -29.39 0.17 -3.35
N ASN A 315 -30.40 0.65 -2.64
CA ASN A 315 -31.56 -0.11 -2.13
C ASN A 315 -32.60 0.88 -1.61
#